data_AF-A0A831QIT1-F1
#
_entry.id   AF-A0A831QIT1-F1
#
_cell.length_a   1.000
_cell.length_b   1.000
_cell.length_c   1.000
_cell.angle_alpha   90.00
_cell.angle_beta   90.00
_cell.angle_gamma   90.00
#
_symmetry.space_group_name_H-M   'P 1'
#
loop_
_entity.id
_entity.type
_entity.pdbx_description
1 polymer ?
#
loop_
_entity_poly.entity_id
_entity_poly.type
_entity_poly.pdbx_seq_one_letter_code
_entity_poly.pdbx_strand_id
1 'polypeptide(L)'
;FIAGQGRIYVPGGDSYVAKMITMAGGAYVFKNIKKAGGAPITLEEFYDRGRDANIYISSGMLPQYGITSIKKLVAVHPILADFRAVKRGNVWCLQPWYWESIDKTDGIIADLAAIFHPALFPGHKPRYFFKLPKT
;
A
#
# COMPACT_ATOMS: atom_id res chain seq x y z
N PHE A 1 8.66 1.04 1.74
CA PHE A 1 9.48 2.17 2.23
C PHE A 1 10.81 2.17 1.47
N ILE A 2 11.31 3.33 1.04
CA ILE A 2 12.62 3.43 0.37
C ILE A 2 13.66 3.76 1.44
N ALA A 3 14.65 2.88 1.65
CA ALA A 3 15.77 3.14 2.55
C ALA A 3 16.92 3.80 1.79
N GLY A 4 17.70 4.66 2.46
CA GLY A 4 18.76 5.53 1.89
C GLY A 4 19.97 4.84 1.24
N GLN A 5 19.87 3.55 0.91
CA GLN A 5 20.91 2.75 0.22
C GLN A 5 20.40 2.13 -1.09
N GLY A 6 19.39 2.74 -1.72
CA GLY A 6 18.83 2.26 -2.99
C GLY A 6 18.01 0.98 -2.90
N ARG A 7 17.64 0.56 -1.67
CA ARG A 7 16.81 -0.63 -1.41
C ARG A 7 15.41 -0.23 -0.99
N ILE A 8 14.43 -0.93 -1.54
CA ILE A 8 13.02 -0.75 -1.19
C ILE A 8 12.60 -1.92 -0.32
N TYR A 9 11.96 -1.62 0.80
CA TYR A 9 11.36 -2.63 1.67
C TYR A 9 9.88 -2.79 1.33
N VAL A 10 9.52 -4.03 1.00
CA VAL A 10 8.15 -4.49 0.80
C VAL A 10 7.85 -5.63 1.78
N PRO A 11 6.59 -5.82 2.20
CA PRO A 11 6.21 -7.06 2.88
C PRO A 11 6.56 -8.30 2.05
N GLY A 12 7.14 -9.32 2.68
CA GLY A 12 7.32 -10.61 2.02
C GLY A 12 5.99 -11.30 1.74
N GLY A 13 5.98 -12.25 0.82
CA GLY A 13 4.80 -13.02 0.42
C GLY A 13 4.22 -13.91 1.53
N ASP A 14 5.01 -14.28 2.55
CA ASP A 14 4.54 -15.06 3.71
C ASP A 14 4.20 -14.17 4.91
N SER A 15 4.29 -12.84 4.74
CA SER A 15 3.98 -11.87 5.79
C SER A 15 2.50 -11.79 6.12
N TYR A 16 2.18 -11.31 7.32
CA TYR A 16 0.80 -11.05 7.71
C TYR A 16 0.10 -10.08 6.76
N VAL A 17 0.82 -9.08 6.21
CA VAL A 17 0.27 -8.14 5.22
C VAL A 17 -0.14 -8.87 3.94
N ALA A 18 0.72 -9.75 3.41
CA ALA A 18 0.39 -10.53 2.21
C ALA A 18 -0.81 -11.45 2.45
N LYS A 19 -0.90 -12.06 3.65
CA LYS A 19 -2.05 -12.88 4.05
C LYS A 19 -3.33 -12.07 4.14
N MET A 20 -3.32 -10.89 4.79
CA MET A 20 -4.49 -10.00 4.86
C MET A 20 -4.96 -9.54 3.48
N ILE A 21 -4.03 -9.19 2.59
CA ILE A 21 -4.36 -8.83 1.19
C ILE A 21 -5.07 -10.01 0.50
N THR A 22 -4.56 -11.22 0.68
CA THR A 22 -5.15 -12.43 0.09
C THR A 22 -6.54 -12.70 0.66
N MET A 23 -6.72 -12.60 1.98
CA MET A 23 -8.01 -12.78 2.66
C MET A 23 -9.05 -11.74 2.23
N ALA A 24 -8.63 -10.51 1.94
CA ALA A 24 -9.46 -9.46 1.38
C ALA A 24 -9.79 -9.65 -0.13
N GLY A 25 -9.35 -10.76 -0.73
CA GLY A 25 -9.57 -11.06 -2.15
C GLY A 25 -8.66 -10.26 -3.09
N GLY A 26 -7.51 -9.77 -2.61
CA GLY A 26 -6.51 -9.06 -3.39
C GLY A 26 -5.39 -9.97 -3.88
N ALA A 27 -4.73 -9.57 -4.97
CA ALA A 27 -3.55 -10.24 -5.50
C ALA A 27 -2.28 -9.43 -5.16
N TYR A 28 -1.48 -9.92 -4.20
CA TYR A 28 -0.26 -9.22 -3.80
C TYR A 28 0.87 -9.39 -4.82
N VAL A 29 1.38 -8.28 -5.38
CA VAL A 29 2.37 -8.29 -6.47
C VAL A 29 3.73 -8.88 -6.09
N PHE A 30 4.06 -8.93 -4.79
CA PHE A 30 5.32 -9.51 -4.28
C PHE A 30 5.13 -10.87 -3.59
N LYS A 31 4.01 -11.59 -3.85
CA LYS A 31 3.68 -12.88 -3.21
C LYS A 31 4.76 -13.98 -3.34
N ASN A 32 5.66 -13.87 -4.32
CA ASN A 32 6.71 -14.86 -4.56
C ASN A 32 7.95 -14.66 -3.68
N ILE A 33 8.06 -13.55 -2.95
CA ILE A 33 9.19 -13.28 -2.05
C ILE A 33 8.97 -14.03 -0.73
N LYS A 34 9.57 -15.21 -0.56
CA LYS A 34 9.37 -16.09 0.59
C LYS A 34 10.03 -15.58 1.87
N LYS A 35 9.41 -14.56 2.49
CA LYS A 35 9.77 -13.98 3.79
C LYS A 35 8.52 -13.65 4.60
N ALA A 36 8.60 -13.87 5.91
CA ALA A 36 7.52 -13.53 6.86
C ALA A 36 7.50 -12.06 7.28
N GLY A 37 8.61 -11.33 7.11
CA GLY A 37 8.75 -9.91 7.47
C GLY A 37 8.94 -9.00 6.25
N GLY A 38 9.58 -7.86 6.46
CA GLY A 38 10.02 -7.00 5.36
C GLY A 38 11.15 -7.64 4.56
N ALA A 39 11.05 -7.55 3.24
CA ALA A 39 12.07 -8.00 2.30
C ALA A 39 12.65 -6.78 1.54
N PRO A 40 13.99 -6.61 1.54
CA PRO A 40 14.61 -5.63 0.66
C PRO A 40 14.60 -6.14 -0.78
N ILE A 41 14.16 -5.30 -1.70
CA ILE A 41 14.22 -5.50 -3.15
C ILE A 41 14.94 -4.34 -3.82
N THR A 42 15.34 -4.52 -5.07
CA THR A 42 15.92 -3.45 -5.88
C THR A 42 14.83 -2.46 -6.31
N LEU A 43 15.24 -1.25 -6.68
CA LEU A 43 14.36 -0.25 -7.28
C LEU A 43 13.72 -0.77 -8.59
N GLU A 44 14.50 -1.49 -9.38
CA GLU A 44 14.05 -2.10 -10.65
C GLU A 44 12.98 -3.16 -10.41
N GLU A 45 13.20 -4.10 -9.49
CA GLU A 45 12.22 -5.14 -9.15
C GLU A 45 10.93 -4.53 -8.59
N PHE A 46 11.05 -3.45 -7.81
CA PHE A 46 9.90 -2.70 -7.32
C PHE A 46 9.12 -2.04 -8.46
N TYR A 47 9.82 -1.42 -9.41
CA TYR A 47 9.19 -0.77 -10.57
C TYR A 47 8.50 -1.80 -11.46
N ASP A 48 9.21 -2.83 -11.88
CA ASP A 48 8.74 -3.86 -12.80
C ASP A 48 7.46 -4.54 -12.29
N ARG A 49 7.46 -4.97 -11.02
CA ARG A 49 6.31 -5.65 -10.43
C ARG A 49 5.21 -4.70 -9.95
N GLY A 50 5.58 -3.48 -9.57
CA GLY A 50 4.65 -2.52 -8.95
C GLY A 50 3.91 -1.62 -9.93
N ARG A 51 4.50 -1.30 -11.09
CA ARG A 51 3.99 -0.30 -12.05
C ARG A 51 2.55 -0.57 -12.52
N ASP A 52 2.18 -1.84 -12.65
CA ASP A 52 0.87 -2.25 -13.19
C ASP A 52 -0.18 -2.52 -12.10
N ALA A 53 0.17 -2.39 -10.83
CA ALA A 53 -0.74 -2.59 -9.72
C ALA A 53 -1.93 -1.61 -9.78
N ASN A 54 -3.13 -2.12 -9.50
CA ASN A 54 -4.37 -1.33 -9.48
C ASN A 54 -4.45 -0.38 -8.27
N ILE A 55 -3.77 -0.73 -7.18
CA ILE A 55 -3.78 -0.04 -5.89
C ILE A 55 -2.34 0.05 -5.39
N TYR A 56 -1.99 1.19 -4.81
CA TYR A 56 -0.73 1.37 -4.08
C TYR A 56 -1.02 1.76 -2.64
N ILE A 57 -0.53 0.97 -1.68
CA ILE A 57 -0.66 1.24 -0.24
C ILE A 57 0.73 1.56 0.33
N SER A 58 0.87 2.76 0.87
CA SER A 58 2.08 3.24 1.52
C SER A 58 2.04 3.01 3.03
N SER A 59 3.03 2.30 3.57
CA SER A 59 3.20 2.09 5.01
C SER A 59 4.07 3.11 5.73
N GLY A 60 4.80 3.97 5.00
CA GLY A 60 5.77 4.91 5.57
C GLY A 60 5.66 6.35 5.08
N MET A 61 5.00 6.59 3.95
CA MET A 61 4.74 7.94 3.43
C MET A 61 3.32 8.32 3.78
N LEU A 62 3.15 8.94 4.96
CA LEU A 62 1.86 9.21 5.58
C LEU A 62 1.58 10.72 5.64
N PRO A 63 0.31 11.17 5.66
CA PRO A 63 -0.02 12.60 5.70
C PRO A 63 0.61 13.37 6.86
N GLN A 64 0.75 12.76 8.04
CA GLN A 64 1.41 13.37 9.21
C GLN A 64 2.89 13.68 9.00
N TYR A 65 3.53 13.07 8.00
CA TYR A 65 4.91 13.35 7.60
C TYR A 65 4.99 14.29 6.39
N GLY A 66 3.92 15.02 6.07
CA GLY A 66 3.87 16.04 5.02
C GLY A 66 3.47 15.52 3.64
N ILE A 67 3.31 14.21 3.47
CA ILE A 67 2.84 13.58 2.22
C ILE A 67 1.31 13.60 2.19
N THR A 68 0.74 14.79 1.98
CA THR A 68 -0.71 15.04 2.05
C THR A 68 -1.46 14.81 0.74
N SER A 69 -0.75 14.61 -0.38
CA SER A 69 -1.35 14.34 -1.69
C SER A 69 -0.45 13.50 -2.59
N ILE A 70 -1.05 12.90 -3.62
CA ILE A 70 -0.32 12.11 -4.64
C ILE A 70 0.71 12.99 -5.35
N LYS A 71 0.39 14.26 -5.63
CA LYS A 71 1.36 15.23 -6.17
C LYS A 71 2.62 15.34 -5.31
N LYS A 72 2.48 15.46 -3.98
CA LYS A 72 3.62 15.51 -3.06
C LYS A 72 4.37 14.18 -3.00
N LEU A 73 3.65 13.05 -3.00
CA LEU A 73 4.26 11.72 -3.04
C LEU A 73 5.17 11.56 -4.28
N VAL A 74 4.67 11.96 -5.46
CA VAL A 74 5.43 11.87 -6.71
C VAL A 74 6.60 12.85 -6.73
N ALA A 75 6.47 14.05 -6.14
CA ALA A 75 7.57 15.00 -6.03
C ALA A 75 8.76 14.44 -5.24
N VAL A 76 8.48 13.63 -4.20
CA VAL A 76 9.51 12.97 -3.38
C VAL A 76 10.01 11.68 -4.04
N HIS A 77 9.13 10.96 -4.75
CA HIS A 77 9.45 9.70 -5.42
C HIS A 77 8.98 9.71 -6.88
N PRO A 78 9.75 10.34 -7.80
CA PRO A 78 9.35 10.50 -9.19
C PRO A 78 9.07 9.19 -9.93
N ILE A 79 9.73 8.10 -9.53
CA ILE A 79 9.51 6.77 -10.10
C ILE A 79 8.05 6.27 -9.99
N LEU A 80 7.31 6.76 -8.99
CA LEU A 80 5.91 6.41 -8.79
C LEU A 80 4.98 7.09 -9.81
N ALA A 81 5.43 8.11 -10.54
CA ALA A 81 4.61 8.83 -11.52
C ALA A 81 4.01 7.89 -12.58
N ASP A 82 4.73 6.82 -12.92
CA ASP A 82 4.31 5.88 -13.94
C ASP A 82 3.34 4.80 -13.47
N PHE A 83 3.18 4.65 -12.16
CA PHE A 83 2.38 3.58 -11.60
C PHE A 83 0.90 3.79 -11.95
N ARG A 84 0.24 2.72 -12.43
CA ARG A 84 -1.18 2.72 -12.77
C ARG A 84 -2.05 3.21 -11.61
N ALA A 85 -1.77 2.75 -10.39
CA ALA A 85 -2.45 3.19 -9.18
C ALA A 85 -2.33 4.71 -8.97
N VAL A 86 -1.14 5.29 -9.19
CA VAL A 86 -0.86 6.71 -9.03
C VAL A 86 -1.62 7.53 -10.09
N LYS A 87 -1.50 7.15 -11.37
CA LYS A 87 -2.23 7.79 -12.48
C LYS A 87 -3.74 7.78 -12.27
N ARG A 88 -4.28 6.69 -11.70
CA ARG A 88 -5.72 6.54 -11.42
C ARG A 88 -6.17 7.18 -10.10
N GLY A 89 -5.26 7.67 -9.27
CA GLY A 89 -5.62 8.22 -7.96
C GLY A 89 -6.02 7.17 -6.92
N ASN A 90 -5.56 5.93 -7.08
CA ASN A 90 -5.84 4.81 -6.18
C ASN A 90 -4.66 4.54 -5.24
N VAL A 91 -4.28 5.60 -4.52
CA VAL A 91 -3.18 5.60 -3.57
C VAL A 91 -3.73 5.73 -2.17
N TRP A 92 -3.27 4.86 -1.28
CA TRP A 92 -3.71 4.79 0.10
C TRP A 92 -2.50 4.81 1.03
N CYS A 93 -2.72 5.31 2.25
CA CYS A 93 -1.74 5.34 3.32
C CYS A 93 -2.34 4.68 4.56
N LEU A 94 -1.51 4.19 5.47
CA LEU A 94 -1.99 3.76 6.79
C LEU A 94 -2.46 4.97 7.60
N GLN A 95 -3.51 4.81 8.38
CA GLN A 95 -3.91 5.81 9.37
C GLN A 95 -2.88 5.88 10.52
N PRO A 96 -2.76 7.01 11.24
CA PRO A 96 -1.79 7.15 12.34
C PRO A 96 -1.90 6.07 13.42
N TRP A 97 -3.13 5.66 13.74
CA TRP A 97 -3.43 4.63 14.76
C TRP A 97 -3.35 3.18 14.23
N TYR A 98 -2.90 2.96 12.99
CA TYR A 98 -2.88 1.62 12.39
C TYR A 98 -2.10 0.62 13.24
N TRP A 99 -0.93 1.01 13.74
CA TRP A 99 -0.05 0.14 14.53
C TRP A 99 -0.63 -0.22 15.90
N GLU A 100 -1.47 0.65 16.46
CA GLU A 100 -2.19 0.41 17.72
C GLU A 100 -3.44 -0.46 17.52
N SER A 101 -3.82 -0.72 16.26
CA SER A 101 -5.04 -1.44 15.88
C SER A 101 -4.76 -2.80 15.25
N ILE A 102 -3.54 -3.33 15.34
CA ILE A 102 -3.18 -4.62 14.70
C ILE A 102 -4.01 -5.77 15.29
N ASP A 103 -4.41 -5.68 16.56
CA ASP A 103 -5.32 -6.62 17.20
C ASP A 103 -6.74 -6.63 16.56
N LYS A 104 -7.11 -5.56 15.84
CA LYS A 104 -8.35 -5.43 15.05
C LYS A 104 -8.16 -5.89 13.60
N THR A 105 -7.51 -7.06 13.44
CA THR A 105 -7.14 -7.62 12.14
C THR A 105 -8.36 -7.84 11.23
N ASP A 106 -9.49 -8.26 11.79
CA ASP A 106 -10.77 -8.42 11.10
C ASP A 106 -11.22 -7.11 10.43
N GLY A 107 -11.17 -6.00 11.16
CA GLY A 107 -11.49 -4.67 10.64
C GLY A 107 -10.53 -4.20 9.55
N ILE A 108 -9.23 -4.48 9.71
CA ILE A 108 -8.22 -4.17 8.69
C ILE A 108 -8.48 -4.95 7.39
N ILE A 109 -8.83 -6.23 7.48
CA ILE A 109 -9.17 -7.05 6.32
C ILE A 109 -10.46 -6.55 5.67
N ALA A 110 -11.47 -6.16 6.44
CA ALA A 110 -12.71 -5.59 5.91
C ALA A 110 -12.45 -4.29 5.13
N ASP A 111 -11.60 -3.40 5.64
CA ASP A 111 -11.20 -2.19 4.92
C ASP A 111 -10.48 -2.52 3.62
N LEU A 112 -9.52 -3.46 3.65
CA LEU A 112 -8.84 -3.90 2.44
C LEU A 112 -9.83 -4.45 1.41
N ALA A 113 -10.79 -5.27 1.83
CA ALA A 113 -11.82 -5.83 0.94
C ALA A 113 -12.67 -4.73 0.30
N ALA A 114 -13.07 -3.72 1.08
CA ALA A 114 -13.81 -2.56 0.57
C ALA A 114 -12.97 -1.68 -0.38
N ILE A 115 -11.66 -1.54 -0.12
CA ILE A 115 -10.75 -0.82 -1.02
C ILE A 115 -10.58 -1.57 -2.35
N PHE A 116 -10.52 -2.90 -2.30
CA PHE A 116 -10.28 -3.75 -3.46
C PHE A 116 -11.53 -3.90 -4.32
N HIS A 117 -12.70 -3.98 -3.66
CA HIS A 117 -13.99 -4.30 -4.28
C HIS A 117 -15.08 -3.28 -3.89
N PRO A 118 -14.92 -1.98 -4.17
CA PRO A 118 -15.82 -0.94 -3.65
C PRO A 118 -17.30 -1.12 -4.04
N ALA A 119 -17.58 -1.78 -5.17
CA ALA A 119 -18.94 -2.08 -5.60
C ALA A 119 -19.67 -3.09 -4.69
N LEU A 120 -18.93 -3.95 -3.98
CA LEU A 120 -19.48 -4.93 -3.04
C LEU A 120 -19.69 -4.36 -1.64
N PHE A 121 -19.08 -3.20 -1.35
CA PHE A 121 -19.11 -2.55 -0.03
C PHE A 121 -19.60 -1.10 -0.14
N PRO A 122 -20.82 -0.87 -0.67
CA PRO A 122 -21.35 0.46 -0.85
C PRO A 122 -21.45 1.20 0.49
N GLY A 123 -20.89 2.41 0.55
CA GLY A 123 -20.93 3.25 1.76
C GLY A 123 -19.93 2.86 2.85
N HIS A 124 -19.12 1.81 2.66
CA HIS A 124 -18.04 1.47 3.61
C HIS A 124 -17.02 2.61 3.68
N LYS A 125 -16.65 3.00 4.90
CA LYS A 125 -15.67 4.06 5.16
C LYS A 125 -14.44 3.43 5.80
N PRO A 126 -13.32 3.30 5.06
CA PRO A 126 -12.09 2.75 5.62
C PRO A 126 -11.65 3.51 6.87
N ARG A 127 -11.38 2.77 7.95
CA ARG A 127 -10.97 3.27 9.26
C ARG A 127 -9.46 3.18 9.48
N TYR A 128 -8.79 2.25 8.83
CA TYR A 128 -7.36 1.95 9.02
C TYR A 128 -6.49 2.45 7.86
N PHE A 129 -7.14 2.81 6.75
CA PHE A 129 -6.47 3.36 5.57
C PHE A 129 -7.06 4.71 5.19
N PHE A 130 -6.19 5.59 4.72
CA PHE A 130 -6.54 6.91 4.24
C PHE A 130 -6.30 6.99 2.72
N LYS A 131 -7.31 7.41 1.95
CA LYS A 131 -7.15 7.63 0.52
C LYS A 131 -6.48 8.97 0.28
N LEU A 132 -5.34 8.95 -0.41
CA LEU A 132 -4.57 10.16 -0.68
C LEU A 132 -5.23 10.98 -1.80
N PRO A 133 -5.52 12.27 -1.60
CA PRO A 133 -6.08 13.12 -2.67
C PRO A 133 -5.06 13.35 -3.78
N LYS A 134 -5.53 13.65 -5.00
CA LYS A 134 -4.64 13.86 -6.14
C LYS A 134 -3.72 15.09 -5.98
N THR A 135 -4.28 16.20 -5.49
CA THR A 135 -3.62 17.50 -5.32
C THR A 135 -3.61 17.94 -3.88
#